data_AF-E7AIM2-F1
#
_entry.id   AF-E7AIM2-F1
#
_cell.length_a   1.000
_cell.length_b   1.000
_cell.length_c   1.000
_cell.angle_alpha   90.00
_cell.angle_beta   90.00
_cell.angle_gamma   90.00
#
_symmetry.space_group_name_H-M   'P 1'
#
loop_
_entity.id
_entity.type
_entity.pdbx_description
1 polymer ?
#
loop_
_entity_poly.entity_id
_entity_poly.type
_entity_poly.pdbx_seq_one_letter_code
_entity_poly.pdbx_strand_id
1 'polypeptide(L)'
;AGAVIHSHGIESCLVTMIKPLMKEFRISHMEMIKGIQGHGYHDELVIPIIENTAQEGELVESLTESIRSYPKATAVLVRNHGVYIWGDTWISAKTQAEC
;
A
#
# COMPACT_ATOMS: atom_id res chain seq x y z
N ALA A 1 8.41 11.55 -2.34
CA ALA A 1 7.85 11.47 -0.97
C ALA A 1 8.78 12.18 0.00
N GLY A 2 8.24 12.86 1.00
CA GLY A 2 9.01 13.45 2.10
C GLY A 2 9.09 12.57 3.34
N ALA A 3 8.25 11.54 3.44
CA ALA A 3 8.33 10.50 4.47
C ALA A 3 7.77 9.16 3.98
N VAL A 4 8.25 8.07 4.59
CA VAL A 4 7.80 6.69 4.34
C VAL A 4 7.60 5.99 5.69
N ILE A 5 6.51 5.24 5.81
CA ILE A 5 6.20 4.35 6.93
C ILE A 5 6.20 2.92 6.40
N HIS A 6 6.90 2.04 7.11
CA HIS A 6 6.86 0.61 6.90
C HIS A 6 6.26 -0.06 8.12
N SER A 7 5.29 -0.95 7.91
CA SER A 7 4.58 -1.66 8.98
C SER A 7 4.38 -3.12 8.62
N HIS A 8 4.47 -3.99 9.62
CA HIS A 8 4.19 -5.43 9.55
C HIS A 8 2.83 -5.75 10.19
N GLY A 9 1.86 -4.88 9.96
CA GLY A 9 0.50 -5.04 10.48
C GLY A 9 -0.11 -6.37 10.06
N ILE A 10 -0.75 -7.08 11.00
CA ILE A 10 -1.28 -8.42 10.74
C ILE A 10 -2.36 -8.39 9.66
N GLU A 11 -3.16 -7.33 9.62
CA GLU A 11 -4.16 -7.05 8.60
C GLU A 11 -3.54 -6.88 7.21
N SER A 12 -2.36 -6.25 7.11
CA SER A 12 -1.61 -6.13 5.85
C SER A 12 -1.15 -7.51 5.36
N CYS A 13 -0.70 -8.38 6.26
CA CYS A 13 -0.38 -9.75 5.89
C CYS A 13 -1.63 -10.54 5.47
N LEU A 14 -2.68 -10.51 6.29
CA LEU A 14 -3.92 -11.26 6.08
C LEU A 14 -4.58 -10.89 4.75
N VAL A 15 -4.67 -9.60 4.40
CA VAL A 15 -5.32 -9.16 3.16
C VAL A 15 -4.63 -9.72 1.92
N THR A 16 -3.30 -9.85 1.95
CA THR A 16 -2.54 -10.49 0.86
C THR A 16 -2.72 -12.01 0.80
N MET A 17 -3.29 -12.65 1.82
CA MET A 17 -3.52 -14.09 1.86
C MET A 17 -4.95 -14.50 1.50
N ILE A 18 -5.93 -13.57 1.55
CA ILE A 18 -7.36 -13.87 1.30
C ILE A 18 -7.55 -14.59 -0.04
N LYS A 19 -6.84 -14.13 -1.08
CA LYS A 19 -6.88 -14.74 -2.41
C LYS A 19 -5.45 -14.97 -2.92
N PRO A 20 -5.04 -16.24 -3.10
CA PRO A 20 -3.75 -16.55 -3.71
C PRO A 20 -3.59 -15.85 -5.06
N LEU A 21 -2.40 -15.33 -5.32
CA LEU A 21 -2.02 -14.63 -6.56
C LEU A 21 -2.74 -13.29 -6.82
N MET A 22 -3.53 -12.78 -5.88
CA MET A 22 -4.10 -11.43 -5.98
C MET A 22 -2.99 -10.39 -6.10
N LYS A 23 -3.02 -9.59 -7.16
CA LYS A 23 -2.02 -8.57 -7.47
C LYS A 23 -2.39 -7.18 -6.96
N GLU A 24 -3.64 -6.98 -6.57
CA GLU A 24 -4.16 -5.70 -6.10
C GLU A 24 -5.17 -5.96 -4.98
N PHE A 25 -5.08 -5.20 -3.91
CA PHE A 25 -6.19 -4.99 -3.00
C PHE A 25 -7.07 -3.87 -3.53
N ARG A 26 -8.38 -4.09 -3.56
CA ARG A 26 -9.37 -3.12 -4.05
C ARG A 26 -10.50 -2.96 -3.04
N ILE A 27 -10.88 -1.73 -2.74
CA ILE A 27 -11.99 -1.41 -1.82
C ILE A 27 -12.65 -0.08 -2.22
N SER A 28 -13.96 0.04 -1.99
CA SER A 28 -14.72 1.28 -2.22
C SER A 28 -15.77 1.48 -1.13
N HIS A 29 -16.41 2.64 -1.10
CA HIS A 29 -17.52 2.97 -0.19
C HIS A 29 -17.17 2.90 1.31
N MET A 30 -15.91 3.16 1.66
CA MET A 30 -15.43 3.26 3.05
C MET A 30 -15.04 4.70 3.38
N GLU A 31 -15.49 5.21 4.55
CA GLU A 31 -15.22 6.60 4.97
C GLU A 31 -13.71 6.90 5.07
N MET A 32 -12.92 5.92 5.50
CA MET A 32 -11.45 6.03 5.64
C MET A 32 -10.74 6.31 4.30
N ILE A 33 -11.33 5.95 3.14
CA ILE A 33 -10.74 6.22 1.82
C ILE A 33 -10.49 7.72 1.62
N LYS A 34 -11.29 8.60 2.22
CA LYS A 34 -11.11 10.05 2.17
C LYS A 34 -9.80 10.53 2.81
N GLY A 35 -9.21 9.72 3.69
CA GLY A 35 -7.90 9.99 4.29
C GLY A 35 -6.72 9.65 3.37
N ILE A 36 -6.98 8.98 2.24
CA ILE A 36 -5.98 8.64 1.24
C ILE A 36 -5.90 9.74 0.19
N GLN A 37 -4.69 10.22 -0.10
CA GLN A 37 -4.48 11.32 -1.04
C GLN A 37 -5.13 11.03 -2.40
N GLY A 38 -5.90 11.99 -2.89
CA GLY A 38 -6.54 11.92 -4.22
C GLY A 38 -7.79 11.05 -4.30
N HIS A 39 -8.37 10.63 -3.16
CA HIS A 39 -9.57 9.80 -3.12
C HIS A 39 -10.70 10.45 -2.30
N GLY A 40 -11.94 10.19 -2.71
CA GLY A 40 -13.17 10.49 -1.99
C GLY A 40 -13.95 9.21 -1.65
N TYR A 41 -15.08 9.37 -0.95
CA TYR A 41 -15.89 8.25 -0.44
C TYR A 41 -16.34 7.25 -1.52
N HIS A 42 -16.67 7.74 -2.72
CA HIS A 42 -17.16 6.93 -3.84
C HIS A 42 -16.04 6.40 -4.74
N ASP A 43 -14.78 6.78 -4.49
CA ASP A 43 -13.66 6.28 -5.29
C ASP A 43 -13.30 4.85 -4.88
N GLU A 44 -12.75 4.10 -5.84
CA GLU A 44 -12.12 2.81 -5.56
C GLU A 44 -10.65 3.03 -5.22
N LEU A 45 -10.26 2.63 -4.02
CA LEU A 45 -8.85 2.55 -3.62
C LEU A 45 -8.25 1.26 -4.18
N VAL A 46 -7.14 1.39 -4.90
CA VAL A 46 -6.37 0.27 -5.44
C VAL A 46 -4.95 0.30 -4.86
N ILE A 47 -4.58 -0.74 -4.11
CA ILE A 47 -3.23 -0.91 -3.56
C ILE A 47 -2.56 -2.12 -4.22
N PRO A 48 -1.44 -1.96 -4.94
CA PRO A 48 -0.74 -3.07 -5.56
C PRO A 48 -0.07 -3.98 -4.51
N ILE A 49 0.01 -5.27 -4.84
CA ILE A 49 0.63 -6.32 -4.03
C ILE A 49 1.81 -6.90 -4.80
N ILE A 50 3.01 -6.77 -4.24
CA ILE A 50 4.22 -7.42 -4.74
C ILE A 50 4.53 -8.70 -3.93
N GLU A 51 5.27 -9.62 -4.54
CA GLU A 51 5.71 -10.83 -3.85
C GLU A 51 6.89 -10.50 -2.93
N ASN A 52 6.96 -11.19 -1.80
CA ASN A 52 8.08 -11.06 -0.87
C ASN A 52 9.32 -11.78 -1.40
N THR A 53 10.48 -11.29 -0.97
CA THR A 53 11.79 -11.87 -1.24
C THR A 53 12.48 -12.22 0.08
N ALA A 54 13.55 -13.00 0.04
CA ALA A 54 14.29 -13.37 1.24
C ALA A 54 15.11 -12.19 1.80
N GLN A 55 15.49 -11.26 0.93
CA GLN A 55 16.28 -10.08 1.28
C GLN A 55 15.54 -8.81 0.86
N GLU A 56 15.50 -7.83 1.76
CA GLU A 56 14.83 -6.54 1.54
C GLU A 56 15.33 -5.82 0.28
N GLY A 57 16.65 -5.88 0.04
CA GLY A 57 17.27 -5.24 -1.13
C GLY A 57 16.77 -5.78 -2.48
N GLU A 58 16.25 -7.02 -2.51
CA GLU A 58 15.70 -7.64 -3.72
C GLU A 58 14.29 -7.11 -4.03
N LEU A 59 13.61 -6.43 -3.08
CA LEU A 59 12.30 -5.82 -3.32
C LEU A 59 12.40 -4.53 -4.16
N VAL A 60 13.57 -3.88 -4.20
CA VAL A 60 13.73 -2.53 -4.76
C VAL A 60 13.19 -2.43 -6.18
N GLU A 61 13.49 -3.41 -7.05
CA GLU A 61 13.03 -3.40 -8.44
C GLU A 61 11.51 -3.54 -8.52
N SER A 62 10.92 -4.52 -7.83
CA SER A 62 9.47 -4.75 -7.81
C SER A 62 8.70 -3.58 -7.20
N LEU A 63 9.23 -2.99 -6.13
CA LEU A 63 8.65 -1.82 -5.48
C LEU A 63 8.69 -0.60 -6.42
N THR A 64 9.84 -0.36 -7.08
CA THR A 64 10.01 0.75 -8.02
C THR A 64 9.05 0.62 -9.21
N GLU A 65 8.93 -0.59 -9.76
CA GLU A 65 8.02 -0.85 -10.88
C GLU A 65 6.55 -0.69 -10.47
N SER A 66 6.19 -1.17 -9.29
CA SER A 66 4.85 -1.00 -8.71
C SER A 66 4.51 0.49 -8.54
N ILE A 67 5.40 1.30 -7.97
CA ILE A 67 5.17 2.74 -7.80
C ILE A 67 4.97 3.45 -9.16
N ARG A 68 5.71 3.05 -10.20
CA ARG A 68 5.55 3.61 -11.55
C ARG A 68 4.25 3.20 -12.21
N SER A 69 3.88 1.93 -12.07
CA SER A 69 2.66 1.35 -12.65
C SER A 69 1.38 1.86 -11.98
N TYR A 70 1.46 2.26 -10.70
CA TYR A 70 0.33 2.73 -9.89
C TYR A 70 0.56 4.17 -9.39
N PRO A 71 0.56 5.19 -10.28
CA PRO A 71 0.93 6.56 -9.92
C PRO A 71 -0.06 7.25 -8.96
N LYS A 72 -1.26 6.68 -8.77
CA LYS A 72 -2.26 7.14 -7.79
C LYS A 72 -2.15 6.45 -6.43
N ALA A 73 -1.40 5.35 -6.33
CA ALA A 73 -1.24 4.66 -5.06
C ALA A 73 -0.31 5.45 -4.14
N THR A 74 -0.59 5.37 -2.85
CA THR A 74 0.28 5.90 -1.79
C THR A 74 0.85 4.79 -0.91
N ALA A 75 0.62 3.53 -1.30
CA ALA A 75 1.11 2.36 -0.61
C ALA A 75 1.39 1.20 -1.57
N VAL A 76 2.27 0.28 -1.14
CA VAL A 76 2.46 -1.04 -1.75
C VAL A 76 2.42 -2.09 -0.64
N LEU A 77 1.61 -3.14 -0.84
CA LEU A 77 1.60 -4.32 0.01
C LEU A 77 2.68 -5.31 -0.44
N VAL A 78 3.37 -5.92 0.52
CA VAL A 78 4.33 -7.00 0.29
C VAL A 78 3.75 -8.26 0.89
N ARG A 79 3.46 -9.26 0.05
CA ARG A 79 2.74 -10.48 0.45
C ARG A 79 3.44 -11.18 1.62
N ASN A 80 2.70 -11.53 2.68
CA ASN A 80 3.24 -12.20 3.87
C ASN A 80 4.35 -11.42 4.59
N HIS A 81 4.40 -10.10 4.43
CA HIS A 81 5.41 -9.25 5.06
C HIS A 81 4.77 -8.00 5.68
N GLY A 82 4.10 -7.16 4.87
CA GLY A 82 3.56 -5.92 5.38
C GLY A 82 3.24 -4.91 4.29
N VAL A 83 3.45 -3.63 4.60
CA VAL A 83 3.10 -2.51 3.73
C VAL A 83 4.15 -1.40 3.80
N TYR A 84 4.36 -0.74 2.66
CA TYR A 84 5.09 0.51 2.52
C TYR A 84 4.12 1.62 2.18
N ILE A 85 4.13 2.73 2.93
CA ILE A 85 3.18 3.84 2.80
C ILE A 85 3.98 5.14 2.75
N TRP A 86 3.67 6.05 1.84
CA TRP A 86 4.44 7.29 1.68
C TRP A 86 3.56 8.52 1.53
N GLY A 87 4.09 9.67 1.92
CA GLY A 87 3.44 10.97 1.76
C GLY A 87 4.45 12.10 1.63
N ASP A 88 3.96 13.30 1.36
CA ASP A 88 4.79 14.50 1.22
C ASP A 88 5.38 14.95 2.56
N THR A 89 4.69 14.63 3.66
CA THR A 89 5.14 14.84 5.04
C THR A 89 4.95 13.57 5.87
N TRP A 90 5.61 13.50 7.03
CA TRP A 90 5.37 12.40 7.99
C TRP A 90 3.92 12.38 8.49
N ILE A 91 3.26 13.54 8.54
CA ILE A 91 1.84 13.67 8.93
C ILE A 91 0.96 12.98 7.88
N SER A 92 1.11 13.34 6.59
CA SER A 92 0.34 12.71 5.51
C SER A 92 0.63 11.22 5.40
N ALA A 93 1.89 10.80 5.57
CA ALA A 93 2.24 9.38 5.56
C ALA A 93 1.58 8.63 6.72
N LYS A 94 1.54 9.23 7.92
CA LYS A 94 0.89 8.65 9.10
C LYS A 94 -0.62 8.60 8.96
N THR A 95 -1.27 9.68 8.51
CA THR A 95 -2.72 9.71 8.27
C THR A 95 -3.13 8.61 7.30
N GLN A 96 -2.41 8.47 6.18
CA GLN A 96 -2.67 7.39 5.22
C GLN A 96 -2.37 5.98 5.77
N ALA A 97 -1.49 5.86 6.76
CA ALA A 97 -1.20 4.57 7.41
C ALA A 97 -2.26 4.17 8.45
N GLU A 98 -3.04 5.14 8.94
CA GLU A 98 -4.16 4.90 9.86
C GLU A 98 -5.49 4.67 9.13
N CYS A 99 -5.56 5.00 7.84
CA CYS A 99 -6.76 4.89 6.98
C CYS A 99 -6.73 3.64 6.11
#